data_AF-A0A4R5TXE7-F1
#
_entry.id   AF-A0A4R5TXE7-F1
#
_cell.length_a   1.000
_cell.length_b   1.000
_cell.length_c   1.000
_cell.angle_alpha   90.00
_cell.angle_beta   90.00
_cell.angle_gamma   90.00
#
_symmetry.space_group_name_H-M   'P 1'
#
loop_
_entity.id
_entity.type
_entity.pdbx_description
1 polymer ?
#
loop_
_entity_poly.entity_id
_entity_poly.type
_entity_poly.pdbx_seq_one_letter_code
_entity_poly.pdbx_strand_id
1 'polypeptide(L)'
;MTSRRDDEVTNYWWANQSNNFERVKGTLWTNFFDAKGARRAGSAALGNTRPGDVVFHYDGQFIRTVSIIVSEPAVTYRPPGYQDRESGTEKDDGWLVLVEPLASGLRIDRRKDVSFIEWGGTGPLNKHGGLKRGIYLSPLSESTAEKLLKLAAIDVTAIPETDINSYAEPFSGADLTETDKLMLAKRRVEQQYLRAVLLEESPLRCSMCQREMPESLLVAGHIKPRWACSEEERKDFASVAMLICLLGCDSLYERGLIAVNADGEVVRSSRSVTADIDYLLDGLAGNECLQHDDKSAPFFRWHLENTFVA
;
A
#
# COMPACT_ATOMS: atom_id res chain seq x y z
N MET A 1 8.01 19.56 -24.55
CA MET A 1 8.38 18.46 -25.47
C MET A 1 9.65 17.83 -24.94
N THR A 2 9.51 17.01 -23.91
CA THR A 2 10.58 16.17 -23.37
C THR A 2 10.47 14.82 -24.05
N SER A 3 11.54 14.46 -24.73
CA SER A 3 11.71 13.25 -25.53
C SER A 3 11.54 12.00 -24.65
N ARG A 4 10.80 11.01 -25.19
CA ARG A 4 10.88 9.60 -24.76
C ARG A 4 12.34 9.23 -24.52
N ARG A 5 12.63 8.58 -23.39
CA ARG A 5 13.73 7.62 -23.34
C ARG A 5 13.21 6.37 -24.05
N ASP A 6 13.71 6.12 -25.25
CA ASP A 6 13.30 5.05 -26.17
C ASP A 6 13.56 3.59 -25.66
N ASP A 7 13.66 3.34 -24.35
CA ASP A 7 14.09 2.04 -23.80
C ASP A 7 13.23 1.47 -22.62
N GLU A 8 12.13 2.11 -22.20
CA GLU A 8 11.23 1.51 -21.19
C GLU A 8 9.99 0.89 -21.85
N VAL A 9 10.11 -0.40 -22.20
CA VAL A 9 8.98 -1.22 -22.67
C VAL A 9 8.03 -1.47 -21.50
N THR A 10 6.81 -0.95 -21.58
CA THR A 10 5.71 -1.24 -20.65
C THR A 10 5.36 -2.71 -20.70
N ASN A 11 5.40 -3.41 -19.57
CA ASN A 11 4.89 -4.78 -19.47
C ASN A 11 3.43 -4.78 -19.03
N TYR A 12 2.73 -5.84 -19.44
CA TYR A 12 1.31 -6.01 -19.16
C TYR A 12 1.10 -7.28 -18.36
N TRP A 13 0.28 -7.18 -17.33
CA TRP A 13 0.10 -8.25 -16.35
C TRP A 13 -1.37 -8.57 -16.10
N TRP A 14 -1.65 -9.84 -15.87
CA TRP A 14 -2.95 -10.33 -15.42
C TRP A 14 -2.85 -10.73 -13.96
N ALA A 15 -3.57 -10.05 -13.06
CA ALA A 15 -3.65 -10.38 -11.64
C ALA A 15 -4.92 -11.19 -11.35
N ASN A 16 -4.77 -12.40 -10.85
CA ASN A 16 -5.88 -13.27 -10.43
C ASN A 16 -6.22 -13.01 -8.94
N GLN A 17 -7.19 -12.14 -8.69
CA GLN A 17 -7.58 -11.64 -7.37
C GLN A 17 -8.94 -12.17 -6.89
N SER A 18 -9.41 -13.30 -7.42
CA SER A 18 -10.73 -13.88 -7.09
C SER A 18 -10.97 -14.14 -5.58
N ASN A 19 -9.93 -14.09 -4.74
CA ASN A 19 -10.01 -14.30 -3.30
C ASN A 19 -9.78 -13.02 -2.45
N ASN A 20 -9.24 -11.94 -3.05
CA ASN A 20 -8.84 -10.75 -2.30
C ASN A 20 -9.25 -9.42 -2.94
N PHE A 21 -9.83 -9.41 -4.15
CA PHE A 21 -10.13 -8.18 -4.90
C PHE A 21 -10.94 -7.14 -4.10
N GLU A 22 -11.98 -7.57 -3.38
CA GLU A 22 -12.81 -6.65 -2.58
C GLU A 22 -12.13 -6.21 -1.27
N ARG A 23 -11.11 -6.94 -0.81
CA ARG A 23 -10.41 -6.70 0.47
C ARG A 23 -9.20 -5.79 0.33
N VAL A 24 -8.48 -5.88 -0.78
CA VAL A 24 -7.21 -5.15 -0.98
C VAL A 24 -7.37 -4.12 -2.09
N LYS A 25 -7.01 -2.87 -1.79
CA LYS A 25 -7.03 -1.76 -2.75
C LYS A 25 -5.68 -1.07 -2.76
N GLY A 26 -5.21 -0.69 -3.95
CA GLY A 26 -3.95 0.03 -4.10
C GLY A 26 -2.68 -0.81 -3.97
N THR A 27 -2.80 -2.13 -3.74
CA THR A 27 -1.65 -3.03 -3.65
C THR A 27 -1.85 -4.32 -4.46
N LEU A 28 -0.74 -4.98 -4.75
CA LEU A 28 -0.68 -6.40 -5.11
C LEU A 28 0.39 -7.06 -4.24
N TRP A 29 0.09 -8.24 -3.69
CA TRP A 29 1.04 -9.00 -2.87
C TRP A 29 1.00 -10.50 -3.17
N THR A 30 2.17 -11.15 -3.12
CA THR A 30 2.28 -12.61 -3.17
C THR A 30 3.47 -13.13 -2.36
N ASN A 31 3.24 -14.15 -1.53
CA ASN A 31 4.27 -14.87 -0.78
C ASN A 31 5.28 -15.59 -1.68
N PHE A 32 6.52 -15.69 -1.21
CA PHE A 32 7.59 -16.42 -1.90
C PHE A 32 7.37 -17.94 -1.91
N PHE A 33 6.85 -18.47 -0.80
CA PHE A 33 6.70 -19.90 -0.54
C PHE A 33 5.25 -20.25 -0.20
N ASP A 34 4.80 -21.43 -0.58
CA ASP A 34 3.51 -21.98 -0.13
C ASP A 34 3.58 -22.51 1.31
N ALA A 35 2.43 -22.93 1.86
CA ALA A 35 2.34 -23.46 3.22
C ALA A 35 3.18 -24.72 3.48
N LYS A 36 3.69 -25.38 2.43
CA LYS A 36 4.57 -26.55 2.52
C LYS A 36 6.05 -26.17 2.35
N GLY A 37 6.37 -24.88 2.22
CA GLY A 37 7.72 -24.36 2.04
C GLY A 37 8.25 -24.46 0.60
N ALA A 38 7.42 -24.87 -0.37
CA ALA A 38 7.83 -24.88 -1.78
C ALA A 38 7.69 -23.48 -2.38
N ARG A 39 8.59 -23.09 -3.29
CA ARG A 39 8.45 -21.78 -3.97
C ARG A 39 7.12 -21.72 -4.72
N ARG A 40 6.34 -20.68 -4.45
CA ARG A 40 5.05 -20.47 -5.10
C ARG A 40 5.28 -20.14 -6.57
N ALA A 41 4.62 -20.89 -7.46
CA ALA A 41 4.69 -20.64 -8.89
C ALA A 41 4.14 -19.25 -9.23
N GLY A 42 4.93 -18.43 -9.92
CA GLY A 42 4.55 -17.07 -10.27
C GLY A 42 4.83 -16.00 -9.20
N SER A 43 5.38 -16.35 -8.03
CA SER A 43 5.80 -15.33 -7.04
C SER A 43 6.88 -14.40 -7.62
N ALA A 44 7.79 -14.94 -8.44
CA ALA A 44 8.79 -14.17 -9.16
C ALA A 44 8.21 -13.15 -10.15
N ALA A 45 6.97 -13.33 -10.63
CA ALA A 45 6.37 -12.41 -11.59
C ALA A 45 6.19 -11.02 -10.99
N LEU A 46 5.71 -10.93 -9.75
CA LEU A 46 5.53 -9.64 -9.07
C LEU A 46 6.88 -8.94 -8.81
N GLY A 47 7.92 -9.70 -8.46
CA GLY A 47 9.28 -9.19 -8.31
C GLY A 47 9.96 -8.73 -9.61
N ASN A 48 9.38 -9.05 -10.78
CA ASN A 48 9.87 -8.60 -12.08
C ASN A 48 9.08 -7.40 -12.65
N THR A 49 8.06 -6.93 -11.93
CA THR A 49 7.30 -5.74 -12.33
C THR A 49 8.09 -4.47 -12.08
N ARG A 50 7.69 -3.39 -12.75
CA ARG A 50 8.32 -2.07 -12.62
C ARG A 50 7.27 -0.96 -12.58
N PRO A 51 7.59 0.22 -12.02
CA PRO A 51 6.78 1.41 -12.21
C PRO A 51 6.47 1.64 -13.69
N GLY A 52 5.21 1.92 -14.01
CA GLY A 52 4.73 2.11 -15.40
C GLY A 52 4.14 0.85 -16.03
N ASP A 53 4.37 -0.35 -15.49
CA ASP A 53 3.70 -1.56 -15.95
C ASP A 53 2.19 -1.50 -15.70
N VAL A 54 1.41 -2.09 -16.58
CA VAL A 54 -0.07 -2.10 -16.50
C VAL A 54 -0.56 -3.46 -16.02
N VAL A 55 -1.52 -3.46 -15.10
CA VAL A 55 -2.12 -4.67 -14.55
C VAL A 55 -3.64 -4.70 -14.70
N PHE A 56 -4.15 -5.82 -15.19
CA PHE A 56 -5.57 -6.13 -15.32
C PHE A 56 -6.00 -6.99 -14.14
N HIS A 57 -6.89 -6.46 -13.30
CA HIS A 57 -7.37 -7.10 -12.10
C HIS A 57 -8.58 -7.99 -12.41
N TYR A 58 -8.37 -9.31 -12.38
CA TYR A 58 -9.40 -10.29 -12.61
C TYR A 58 -9.98 -10.83 -11.30
N ASP A 59 -11.30 -10.82 -11.19
CA ASP A 59 -12.06 -11.31 -10.05
C ASP A 59 -13.35 -12.02 -10.50
N GLY A 60 -13.55 -13.23 -9.97
CA GLY A 60 -14.70 -14.08 -10.29
C GLY A 60 -14.71 -14.51 -11.76
N GLN A 61 -15.44 -13.76 -12.60
CA GLN A 61 -15.52 -13.95 -14.05
C GLN A 61 -15.14 -12.70 -14.86
N PHE A 62 -14.86 -11.58 -14.19
CA PHE A 62 -14.70 -10.29 -14.83
C PHE A 62 -13.30 -9.73 -14.62
N ILE A 63 -12.83 -8.94 -15.58
CA ILE A 63 -11.81 -7.92 -15.31
C ILE A 63 -12.55 -6.73 -14.73
N ARG A 64 -12.17 -6.34 -13.50
CA ARG A 64 -12.87 -5.36 -12.67
C ARG A 64 -12.19 -4.00 -12.62
N THR A 65 -10.87 -3.99 -12.74
CA THR A 65 -10.03 -2.78 -12.67
C THR A 65 -8.83 -2.94 -13.61
N VAL A 66 -8.38 -1.84 -14.18
CA VAL A 66 -7.05 -1.72 -14.82
C VAL A 66 -6.27 -0.68 -14.02
N SER A 67 -5.04 -1.02 -13.65
CA SER A 67 -4.17 -0.13 -12.86
C SER A 67 -2.78 -0.04 -13.46
N ILE A 68 -2.04 0.99 -13.05
CA ILE A 68 -0.61 1.14 -13.29
C ILE A 68 0.16 0.81 -12.01
N ILE A 69 1.30 0.13 -12.14
CA ILE A 69 2.23 -0.08 -11.03
C ILE A 69 2.99 1.22 -10.80
N VAL A 70 3.04 1.69 -9.55
CA VAL A 70 3.64 2.99 -9.21
C VAL A 70 4.86 2.88 -8.29
N SER A 71 5.29 1.65 -7.98
CA SER A 71 6.41 1.39 -7.08
C SER A 71 7.28 0.23 -7.57
N GLU A 72 8.54 0.24 -7.20
CA GLU A 72 9.40 -0.95 -7.27
C GLU A 72 8.88 -2.07 -6.34
N PRO A 73 9.09 -3.35 -6.69
CA PRO A 73 8.77 -4.47 -5.81
C PRO A 73 9.52 -4.40 -4.48
N ALA A 74 8.77 -4.40 -3.38
CA ALA A 74 9.29 -4.43 -2.02
C ALA A 74 9.10 -5.82 -1.41
N VAL A 75 10.09 -6.27 -0.64
CA VAL A 75 9.93 -7.45 0.22
C VAL A 75 9.20 -7.02 1.49
N THR A 76 8.09 -7.68 1.79
CA THR A 76 7.30 -7.45 3.01
C THR A 76 6.76 -8.76 3.56
N TYR A 77 6.57 -8.80 4.88
CA TYR A 77 5.69 -9.79 5.50
C TYR A 77 4.26 -9.62 5.00
N ARG A 78 3.48 -10.71 4.95
CA ARG A 78 2.08 -10.71 4.51
C ARG A 78 1.26 -9.56 5.12
N PRO A 79 0.70 -8.64 4.30
CA PRO A 79 -0.16 -7.59 4.81
C PRO A 79 -1.52 -8.13 5.31
N PRO A 80 -2.17 -7.46 6.27
CA PRO A 80 -3.44 -7.89 6.88
C PRO A 80 -4.55 -8.24 5.87
N GLY A 81 -4.74 -7.43 4.82
CA GLY A 81 -5.75 -7.65 3.77
C GLY A 81 -5.48 -8.87 2.88
N TYR A 82 -4.26 -9.42 2.92
CA TYR A 82 -3.88 -10.66 2.22
C TYR A 82 -3.91 -11.88 3.14
N GLN A 83 -4.28 -11.73 4.41
CA GLN A 83 -4.43 -12.85 5.33
C GLN A 83 -5.55 -13.80 4.89
N ASP A 84 -5.28 -15.09 4.99
CA ASP A 84 -6.16 -16.20 4.69
C ASP A 84 -6.00 -17.27 5.78
N ARG A 85 -6.68 -18.41 5.63
CA ARG A 85 -6.62 -19.52 6.60
C ARG A 85 -5.23 -20.15 6.72
N GLU A 86 -4.33 -19.90 5.77
CA GLU A 86 -2.96 -20.43 5.72
C GLU A 86 -1.92 -19.42 6.20
N SER A 87 -2.35 -18.25 6.69
CA SER A 87 -1.47 -17.18 7.19
C SER A 87 -0.92 -17.48 8.58
N GLY A 88 0.23 -16.87 8.93
CA GLY A 88 0.80 -16.93 10.28
C GLY A 88 1.97 -17.89 10.47
N THR A 89 2.67 -18.27 9.39
CA THR A 89 3.98 -18.91 9.54
C THR A 89 5.07 -17.86 9.81
N GLU A 90 6.15 -18.24 10.50
CA GLU A 90 7.30 -17.35 10.79
C GLU A 90 8.03 -16.87 9.51
N LYS A 91 7.69 -17.38 8.32
CA LYS A 91 8.33 -17.08 7.03
C LYS A 91 7.30 -16.83 5.93
N ASP A 92 6.40 -15.89 6.16
CA ASP A 92 5.35 -15.50 5.22
C ASP A 92 5.69 -14.20 4.47
N ASP A 93 6.96 -14.08 4.06
CA ASP A 93 7.44 -12.96 3.27
C ASP A 93 7.03 -13.09 1.80
N GLY A 94 6.83 -11.95 1.15
CA GLY A 94 6.42 -11.86 -0.24
C GLY A 94 6.83 -10.56 -0.91
N TRP A 95 6.54 -10.49 -2.21
CA TRP A 95 6.63 -9.25 -2.97
C TRP A 95 5.37 -8.43 -2.78
N LEU A 96 5.52 -7.11 -2.63
CA LEU A 96 4.46 -6.11 -2.62
C LEU A 96 4.76 -5.06 -3.70
N VAL A 97 3.73 -4.62 -4.40
CA VAL A 97 3.76 -3.41 -5.24
C VAL A 97 2.53 -2.57 -4.99
N LEU A 98 2.68 -1.27 -5.16
CA LEU A 98 1.59 -0.30 -5.23
C LEU A 98 1.02 -0.22 -6.63
N VAL A 99 -0.30 -0.05 -6.69
CA VAL A 99 -1.03 0.18 -7.94
C VAL A 99 -1.97 1.37 -7.80
N GLU A 100 -2.09 2.16 -8.85
CA GLU A 100 -3.08 3.23 -8.96
C GLU A 100 -4.08 2.89 -10.09
N PRO A 101 -5.40 2.97 -9.84
CA PRO A 101 -6.39 2.59 -10.83
C PRO A 101 -6.44 3.58 -12.00
N LEU A 102 -6.29 3.06 -13.22
CA LEU A 102 -6.56 3.78 -14.47
C LEU A 102 -8.06 3.73 -14.82
N ALA A 103 -8.71 2.61 -14.55
CA ALA A 103 -10.16 2.44 -14.68
C ALA A 103 -10.67 1.42 -13.64
N SER A 104 -11.80 1.74 -13.00
CA SER A 104 -12.44 0.91 -11.98
C SER A 104 -13.91 0.64 -12.31
N GLY A 105 -14.49 -0.40 -11.69
CA GLY A 105 -15.92 -0.74 -11.87
C GLY A 105 -16.22 -1.42 -13.21
N LEU A 106 -15.19 -1.98 -13.85
CA LEU A 106 -15.32 -2.68 -15.12
C LEU A 106 -16.06 -4.02 -14.96
N ARG A 107 -16.69 -4.46 -16.04
CA ARG A 107 -17.42 -5.74 -16.12
C ARG A 107 -17.10 -6.49 -17.42
N ILE A 108 -15.82 -6.54 -17.77
CA ILE A 108 -15.34 -7.23 -18.98
C ILE A 108 -15.32 -8.72 -18.69
N ASP A 109 -16.22 -9.48 -19.31
CA ASP A 109 -16.40 -10.91 -19.09
C ASP A 109 -15.28 -11.71 -19.78
N ARG A 110 -14.49 -12.45 -18.99
CA ARG A 110 -13.34 -13.21 -19.51
C ARG A 110 -13.73 -14.21 -20.61
N ARG A 111 -14.92 -14.82 -20.53
CA ARG A 111 -15.34 -15.84 -21.49
C ARG A 111 -15.95 -15.23 -22.75
N LYS A 112 -16.71 -14.14 -22.59
CA LYS A 112 -17.42 -13.50 -23.73
C LYS A 112 -16.56 -12.47 -24.44
N ASP A 113 -15.94 -11.57 -23.68
CA ASP A 113 -15.28 -10.40 -24.23
C ASP A 113 -13.79 -10.65 -24.47
N VAL A 114 -13.21 -11.61 -23.74
CA VAL A 114 -11.76 -11.88 -23.73
C VAL A 114 -11.41 -13.27 -24.29
N SER A 115 -12.20 -13.78 -25.23
CA SER A 115 -11.98 -15.07 -25.88
C SER A 115 -10.69 -15.15 -26.73
N PHE A 116 -10.05 -14.00 -26.96
CA PHE A 116 -8.83 -13.87 -27.76
C PHE A 116 -7.53 -14.16 -26.99
N ILE A 117 -7.59 -14.39 -25.66
CA ILE A 117 -6.41 -14.81 -24.90
C ILE A 117 -6.04 -16.24 -25.26
N GLU A 118 -4.79 -16.44 -25.66
CA GLU A 118 -4.25 -17.76 -25.98
C GLU A 118 -4.24 -18.68 -24.75
N TRP A 119 -4.47 -19.97 -25.00
CA TRP A 119 -4.47 -21.00 -23.97
C TRP A 119 -3.09 -21.62 -23.84
N GLY A 120 -2.60 -21.82 -22.61
CA GLY A 120 -1.29 -22.40 -22.35
C GLY A 120 -0.20 -21.33 -22.19
N GLY A 121 1.03 -21.67 -22.60
CA GLY A 121 2.18 -20.75 -22.53
C GLY A 121 2.46 -20.21 -21.12
N THR A 122 2.87 -18.95 -21.04
CA THR A 122 3.12 -18.21 -19.78
C THR A 122 1.94 -17.38 -19.30
N GLY A 123 0.92 -17.16 -20.14
CA GLY A 123 -0.26 -16.33 -19.84
C GLY A 123 -1.22 -16.91 -18.79
N PRO A 124 -2.35 -16.24 -18.52
CA PRO A 124 -3.23 -16.58 -17.40
C PRO A 124 -4.04 -17.87 -17.59
N LEU A 125 -4.19 -18.36 -18.81
CA LEU A 125 -5.01 -19.52 -19.14
C LEU A 125 -4.18 -20.79 -19.31
N ASN A 126 -4.67 -21.91 -18.78
CA ASN A 126 -4.12 -23.23 -19.01
C ASN A 126 -4.53 -23.77 -20.39
N LYS A 127 -3.98 -24.93 -20.79
CA LYS A 127 -4.26 -25.58 -22.07
C LYS A 127 -5.72 -25.98 -22.33
N HIS A 128 -6.60 -25.85 -21.33
CA HIS A 128 -8.03 -26.13 -21.37
C HIS A 128 -8.89 -24.85 -21.26
N GLY A 129 -8.29 -23.66 -21.33
CA GLY A 129 -9.01 -22.38 -21.21
C GLY A 129 -9.47 -22.02 -19.80
N GLY A 130 -9.13 -22.84 -18.81
CA GLY A 130 -9.29 -22.51 -17.38
C GLY A 130 -8.15 -21.61 -16.88
N LEU A 131 -8.35 -20.91 -15.77
CA LEU A 131 -7.25 -20.18 -15.12
C LEU A 131 -6.19 -21.16 -14.60
N LYS A 132 -4.92 -20.74 -14.64
CA LYS A 132 -3.84 -21.51 -14.01
C LYS A 132 -3.99 -21.45 -12.49
N ARG A 133 -4.07 -22.62 -11.85
CA ARG A 133 -4.16 -22.73 -10.39
C ARG A 133 -2.84 -22.34 -9.75
N GLY A 134 -2.90 -21.58 -8.66
CA GLY A 134 -1.72 -21.19 -7.89
C GLY A 134 -0.86 -20.08 -8.51
N ILE A 135 -1.24 -19.53 -9.68
CA ILE A 135 -0.55 -18.40 -10.29
C ILE A 135 -1.34 -17.13 -10.02
N TYR A 136 -0.70 -16.21 -9.27
CA TYR A 136 -1.30 -14.93 -8.91
C TYR A 136 -1.15 -13.89 -10.02
N LEU A 137 0.06 -13.74 -10.57
CA LEU A 137 0.36 -12.78 -11.64
C LEU A 137 0.89 -13.53 -12.87
N SER A 138 0.37 -13.21 -14.05
CA SER A 138 0.83 -13.78 -15.33
C SER A 138 1.12 -12.66 -16.34
N PRO A 139 2.17 -12.78 -17.17
CA PRO A 139 2.41 -11.82 -18.25
C PRO A 139 1.31 -11.91 -19.31
N LEU A 140 1.05 -10.78 -19.96
CA LEU A 140 0.21 -10.67 -21.15
C LEU A 140 1.06 -10.18 -22.32
N SER A 141 0.76 -10.68 -23.52
CA SER A 141 1.33 -10.09 -24.73
C SER A 141 0.79 -8.68 -24.92
N GLU A 142 1.60 -7.80 -25.50
CA GLU A 142 1.20 -6.43 -25.87
C GLU A 142 -0.09 -6.43 -26.71
N SER A 143 -0.16 -7.28 -27.73
CA SER A 143 -1.35 -7.42 -28.59
C SER A 143 -2.63 -7.84 -27.86
N THR A 144 -2.50 -8.57 -26.75
CA THR A 144 -3.62 -8.95 -25.89
C THR A 144 -4.02 -7.78 -24.99
N ALA A 145 -3.03 -7.11 -24.41
CA ALA A 145 -3.23 -5.98 -23.53
C ALA A 145 -3.89 -4.80 -24.25
N GLU A 146 -3.48 -4.49 -25.48
CA GLU A 146 -4.11 -3.44 -26.30
C GLU A 146 -5.61 -3.68 -26.51
N LYS A 147 -6.01 -4.93 -26.77
CA LYS A 147 -7.44 -5.28 -26.91
C LYS A 147 -8.18 -5.09 -25.60
N LEU A 148 -7.56 -5.44 -24.47
CA LEU A 148 -8.14 -5.23 -23.15
C LEU A 148 -8.26 -3.75 -22.77
N LEU A 149 -7.26 -2.93 -23.08
CA LEU A 149 -7.30 -1.47 -22.86
C LEU A 149 -8.44 -0.84 -23.67
N LYS A 150 -8.61 -1.25 -24.93
CA LYS A 150 -9.75 -0.83 -25.77
C LYS A 150 -11.10 -1.22 -25.14
N LEU A 151 -11.23 -2.44 -24.63
CA LEU A 151 -12.45 -2.89 -23.93
C LEU A 151 -12.69 -2.11 -22.63
N ALA A 152 -11.62 -1.68 -21.96
CA ALA A 152 -11.69 -0.84 -20.77
C ALA A 152 -11.92 0.65 -21.07
N ALA A 153 -12.04 1.04 -22.36
CA ALA A 153 -12.11 2.42 -22.82
C ALA A 153 -10.95 3.30 -22.33
N ILE A 154 -9.76 2.70 -22.16
CA ILE A 154 -8.52 3.41 -21.84
C ILE A 154 -7.75 3.65 -23.15
N ASP A 155 -7.44 4.92 -23.43
CA ASP A 155 -6.50 5.25 -24.50
C ASP A 155 -5.07 5.03 -24.01
N VAL A 156 -4.26 4.30 -24.79
CA VAL A 156 -2.88 3.94 -24.43
C VAL A 156 -2.03 5.21 -24.32
N THR A 157 -2.36 6.27 -25.06
CA THR A 157 -1.68 7.58 -24.96
C THR A 157 -2.09 8.39 -23.72
N ALA A 158 -3.10 7.94 -22.98
CA ALA A 158 -3.60 8.58 -21.76
C ALA A 158 -3.15 7.87 -20.48
N ILE A 159 -2.39 6.76 -20.59
CA ILE A 159 -1.64 6.23 -19.44
C ILE A 159 -0.66 7.36 -19.07
N PRO A 160 -0.80 7.97 -17.88
CA PRO A 160 0.11 9.03 -17.49
C PRO A 160 1.54 8.51 -17.61
N GLU A 161 2.41 9.21 -18.35
CA GLU A 161 3.84 9.11 -18.04
C GLU A 161 3.92 9.33 -16.54
N THR A 162 4.47 8.37 -15.80
CA THR A 162 4.44 8.37 -14.33
C THR A 162 5.14 9.63 -13.85
N ASP A 163 4.41 10.75 -13.73
CA ASP A 163 4.92 11.95 -13.11
C ASP A 163 4.73 11.73 -11.63
N ILE A 164 5.76 11.10 -11.06
CA ILE A 164 5.94 10.83 -9.64
C ILE A 164 5.79 12.13 -8.81
N ASN A 165 5.76 13.31 -9.46
CA ASN A 165 5.63 14.64 -8.85
C ASN A 165 4.19 15.17 -8.66
N SER A 166 3.12 14.53 -9.15
CA SER A 166 1.81 15.23 -9.27
C SER A 166 0.96 15.40 -8.00
N TYR A 167 1.40 14.95 -6.82
CA TYR A 167 0.68 15.14 -5.55
C TYR A 167 1.55 15.77 -4.45
N ALA A 168 2.29 16.82 -4.81
CA ALA A 168 2.95 17.68 -3.85
C ALA A 168 2.04 18.86 -3.47
N GLU A 169 1.59 18.93 -2.23
CA GLU A 169 1.18 20.19 -1.58
C GLU A 169 1.51 20.09 -0.07
N PRO A 170 1.86 21.17 0.66
CA PRO A 170 2.36 22.48 0.25
C PRO A 170 3.70 22.77 0.96
N PHE A 171 4.83 22.60 0.27
CA PHE A 171 6.06 23.32 0.65
C PHE A 171 6.60 24.00 -0.60
N SER A 172 6.01 25.16 -0.88
CA SER A 172 6.44 26.09 -1.91
C SER A 172 7.88 26.56 -1.66
N GLY A 173 8.74 26.44 -2.68
CA GLY A 173 9.79 27.43 -2.89
C GLY A 173 11.26 26.98 -2.85
N ALA A 174 11.59 25.69 -2.91
CA ALA A 174 12.98 25.26 -3.03
C ALA A 174 13.24 24.56 -4.37
N ASP A 175 14.32 24.96 -5.05
CA ASP A 175 14.89 24.20 -6.16
C ASP A 175 15.42 22.87 -5.60
N LEU A 176 14.60 21.82 -5.70
CA LEU A 176 14.93 20.49 -5.19
C LEU A 176 15.99 19.84 -6.08
N THR A 177 17.05 19.31 -5.46
CA THR A 177 18.06 18.54 -6.19
C THR A 177 17.49 17.19 -6.64
N GLU A 178 18.12 16.52 -7.61
CA GLU A 178 17.71 15.19 -8.06
C GLU A 178 17.66 14.15 -6.92
N THR A 179 18.56 14.27 -5.94
CA THR A 179 18.57 13.42 -4.74
C THR A 179 17.36 13.69 -3.85
N ASP A 180 16.95 14.96 -3.71
CA ASP A 180 15.77 15.34 -2.93
C ASP A 180 14.50 14.81 -3.58
N LYS A 181 14.41 14.89 -4.92
CA LYS A 181 13.30 14.31 -5.70
C LYS A 181 13.20 12.80 -5.50
N LEU A 182 14.33 12.08 -5.54
CA LEU A 182 14.36 10.64 -5.31
C LEU A 182 13.95 10.27 -3.87
N MET A 183 14.38 11.05 -2.88
CA MET A 183 14.01 10.88 -1.48
C MET A 183 12.51 11.14 -1.26
N LEU A 184 11.95 12.17 -1.87
CA LEU A 184 10.53 12.49 -1.81
C LEU A 184 9.68 11.43 -2.50
N ALA A 185 10.08 10.96 -3.67
CA ALA A 185 9.45 9.84 -4.38
C ALA A 185 9.42 8.57 -3.51
N LYS A 186 10.54 8.21 -2.88
CA LYS A 186 10.62 7.07 -1.96
C LYS A 186 9.72 7.23 -0.74
N ARG A 187 9.69 8.43 -0.14
CA ARG A 187 8.79 8.74 0.98
C ARG A 187 7.31 8.65 0.58
N ARG A 188 6.96 9.07 -0.64
CA ARG A 188 5.60 8.97 -1.17
C ARG A 188 5.18 7.52 -1.34
N VAL A 189 6.02 6.71 -1.98
CA VAL A 189 5.78 5.26 -2.13
C VAL A 189 5.66 4.59 -0.77
N GLU A 190 6.57 4.89 0.17
CA GLU A 190 6.51 4.40 1.54
C GLU A 190 5.19 4.79 2.24
N GLN A 191 4.78 6.06 2.13
CA GLN A 191 3.52 6.54 2.71
C GLN A 191 2.29 5.90 2.05
N GLN A 192 2.29 5.70 0.73
CA GLN A 192 1.24 4.97 0.04
C GLN A 192 1.18 3.50 0.48
N TYR A 193 2.33 2.86 0.70
CA TYR A 193 2.39 1.51 1.28
C TYR A 193 1.81 1.46 2.68
N LEU A 194 2.25 2.34 3.58
CA LEU A 194 1.74 2.42 4.94
C LEU A 194 0.23 2.65 4.96
N ARG A 195 -0.25 3.61 4.15
CA ARG A 195 -1.68 3.88 4.00
C ARG A 195 -2.42 2.65 3.49
N ALA A 196 -1.93 1.99 2.44
CA ALA A 196 -2.64 0.85 1.87
C ALA A 196 -2.70 -0.33 2.85
N VAL A 197 -1.64 -0.57 3.63
CA VAL A 197 -1.62 -1.61 4.67
C VAL A 197 -2.58 -1.28 5.81
N LEU A 198 -2.62 -0.02 6.26
CA LEU A 198 -3.40 0.39 7.42
C LEU A 198 -4.89 0.66 7.11
N LEU A 199 -5.21 1.06 5.89
CA LEU A 199 -6.60 1.36 5.46
C LEU A 199 -7.39 0.11 5.02
N GLU A 200 -6.80 -1.08 5.13
CA GLU A 200 -7.48 -2.36 4.90
C GLU A 200 -8.45 -2.71 6.04
N GLU A 201 -8.41 -1.98 7.17
CA GLU A 201 -9.33 -2.15 8.30
C GLU A 201 -10.63 -1.35 8.13
N SER A 202 -11.76 -1.94 8.53
CA SER A 202 -13.07 -1.27 8.54
C SER A 202 -13.85 -1.64 9.80
N PRO A 203 -14.36 -0.67 10.59
CA PRO A 203 -14.38 0.77 10.32
C PRO A 203 -13.02 1.47 10.52
N LEU A 204 -12.75 2.50 9.73
CA LEU A 204 -11.52 3.30 9.81
C LEU A 204 -11.55 4.22 11.03
N ARG A 205 -10.61 4.05 11.96
CA ARG A 205 -10.53 4.81 13.21
C ARG A 205 -9.14 5.38 13.43
N CYS A 206 -9.08 6.54 14.09
CA CYS A 206 -7.83 7.08 14.60
C CYS A 206 -7.32 6.24 15.78
N SER A 207 -6.06 5.80 15.76
CA SER A 207 -5.48 5.00 16.83
C SER A 207 -5.43 5.72 18.17
N MET A 208 -5.42 7.06 18.20
CA MET A 208 -5.33 7.86 19.42
C MET A 208 -6.69 8.26 20.00
N CYS A 209 -7.58 8.81 19.17
CA CYS A 209 -8.87 9.31 19.65
C CYS A 209 -10.04 8.36 19.38
N GLN A 210 -9.79 7.22 18.72
CA GLN A 210 -10.72 6.13 18.42
C GLN A 210 -11.97 6.52 17.60
N ARG A 211 -12.07 7.79 17.19
CA ARG A 211 -13.18 8.28 16.36
C ARG A 211 -13.09 7.66 14.97
N GLU A 212 -14.24 7.21 14.50
CA GLU A 212 -14.43 6.78 13.12
C GLU A 212 -14.42 8.00 12.19
N MET A 213 -13.65 7.92 11.10
CA MET A 213 -13.46 9.03 10.18
C MET A 213 -13.36 8.56 8.73
N PRO A 214 -13.72 9.41 7.75
CA PRO A 214 -13.44 9.12 6.36
C PRO A 214 -11.92 9.03 6.13
N GLU A 215 -11.53 8.21 5.16
CA GLU A 215 -10.13 8.00 4.76
C GLU A 215 -9.36 9.31 4.54
N SER A 216 -10.03 10.34 4.02
CA SER A 216 -9.43 11.66 3.73
C SER A 216 -8.98 12.44 4.97
N LEU A 217 -9.40 12.03 6.18
CA LEU A 217 -9.04 12.66 7.46
C LEU A 217 -8.08 11.81 8.29
N LEU A 218 -7.62 10.69 7.75
CA LEU A 218 -6.64 9.81 8.37
C LEU A 218 -5.34 9.79 7.55
N VAL A 219 -4.21 9.72 8.24
CA VAL A 219 -2.88 9.56 7.65
C VAL A 219 -2.16 8.39 8.33
N ALA A 220 -1.22 7.78 7.61
CA ALA A 220 -0.31 6.79 8.16
C ALA A 220 0.89 7.51 8.82
N GLY A 221 0.76 7.81 10.10
CA GLY A 221 1.82 8.47 10.87
C GLY A 221 2.84 7.45 11.37
N HIS A 222 4.13 7.67 11.10
CA HIS A 222 5.20 6.88 11.71
C HIS A 222 5.14 7.00 13.23
N ILE A 223 5.16 5.88 13.96
CA ILE A 223 5.19 5.86 15.43
C ILE A 223 6.57 6.34 15.90
N LYS A 224 7.63 5.70 15.38
CA LYS A 224 9.01 6.17 15.51
C LYS A 224 9.36 7.01 14.29
N PRO A 225 9.79 8.28 14.45
CA PRO A 225 10.14 9.15 13.33
C PRO A 225 11.08 8.46 12.33
N ARG A 226 10.77 8.57 11.04
CA ARG A 226 11.46 7.86 9.97
C ARG A 226 12.99 7.98 10.02
N TRP A 227 13.51 9.16 10.38
CA TRP A 227 14.96 9.41 10.47
C TRP A 227 15.64 8.62 11.57
N ALA A 228 14.90 8.20 12.61
CA ALA A 228 15.37 7.36 13.69
C ALA A 228 15.19 5.85 13.41
N CYS A 229 14.39 5.49 12.40
CA CYS A 229 14.17 4.09 12.01
C CYS A 229 15.36 3.52 11.21
N SER A 230 15.72 2.27 11.49
CA SER A 230 16.58 1.45 10.63
C SER A 230 15.88 1.08 9.33
N GLU A 231 16.62 0.53 8.36
CA GLU A 231 16.02 0.07 7.09
C GLU A 231 15.08 -1.13 7.29
N GLU A 232 15.36 -2.00 8.25
CA GLU A 232 14.50 -3.12 8.62
C GLU A 232 13.20 -2.62 9.28
N GLU A 233 13.31 -1.67 10.22
CA GLU A 233 12.15 -1.05 10.85
C GLU A 233 11.27 -0.31 9.82
N ARG A 234 11.88 0.38 8.83
CA ARG A 234 11.15 1.06 7.74
C ARG A 234 10.36 0.11 6.84
N LYS A 235 10.74 -1.17 6.78
CA LYS A 235 10.05 -2.20 5.98
C LYS A 235 8.95 -2.91 6.74
N ASP A 236 8.88 -2.74 8.06
CA ASP A 236 7.79 -3.27 8.88
C ASP A 236 6.59 -2.33 8.84
N PHE A 237 5.98 -2.22 7.66
CA PHE A 237 4.89 -1.26 7.39
C PHE A 237 3.68 -1.41 8.32
N ALA A 238 3.46 -2.62 8.86
CA ALA A 238 2.35 -2.91 9.74
C ALA A 238 2.58 -2.42 11.19
N SER A 239 3.84 -2.36 11.64
CA SER A 239 4.17 -2.01 13.04
C SER A 239 4.87 -0.67 13.19
N VAL A 240 5.46 -0.11 12.11
CA VAL A 240 6.20 1.16 12.16
C VAL A 240 5.31 2.40 12.10
N ALA A 241 4.04 2.25 11.73
CA ALA A 241 3.09 3.34 11.57
C ALA A 241 1.71 3.00 12.17
N MET A 242 0.89 4.03 12.33
CA MET A 242 -0.48 3.95 12.82
C MET A 242 -1.41 4.86 12.01
N LEU A 243 -2.72 4.57 11.99
CA LEU A 243 -3.70 5.52 11.48
C LEU A 243 -3.94 6.63 12.49
N ILE A 244 -3.62 7.86 12.13
CA ILE A 244 -3.82 9.01 13.00
C ILE A 244 -4.60 10.11 12.28
N CYS A 245 -5.46 10.84 13.00
CA CYS A 245 -6.33 11.82 12.37
C CYS A 245 -5.65 13.18 12.19
N LEU A 246 -6.00 13.81 11.07
CA LEU A 246 -5.60 15.18 10.72
C LEU A 246 -6.38 16.25 11.50
N LEU A 247 -7.35 15.87 12.33
CA LEU A 247 -8.10 16.79 13.19
C LEU A 247 -7.37 17.16 14.49
N GLY A 248 -6.14 16.65 14.70
CA GLY A 248 -5.26 17.12 15.76
C GLY A 248 -4.34 16.07 16.34
N CYS A 249 -4.74 14.79 16.36
CA CYS A 249 -3.92 13.74 16.97
C CYS A 249 -2.52 13.66 16.34
N ASP A 250 -2.44 13.78 15.01
CA ASP A 250 -1.18 13.75 14.27
C ASP A 250 -0.21 14.83 14.76
N SER A 251 -0.66 16.09 14.73
CA SER A 251 0.12 17.24 15.16
C SER A 251 0.46 17.22 16.66
N LEU A 252 -0.44 16.72 17.52
CA LEU A 252 -0.18 16.61 18.96
C LEU A 252 0.88 15.54 19.25
N TYR A 253 0.84 14.41 18.54
CA TYR A 253 1.80 13.31 18.70
C TYR A 253 3.18 13.68 18.19
N GLU A 254 3.28 14.27 16.98
CA GLU A 254 4.56 14.72 16.42
C GLU A 254 5.28 15.75 17.31
N ARG A 255 4.51 16.58 18.02
CA ARG A 255 5.03 17.59 18.94
C ARG A 255 5.30 17.05 20.35
N GLY A 256 5.07 15.76 20.59
CA GLY A 256 5.27 15.13 21.89
C GLY A 256 4.30 15.61 22.97
N LEU A 257 3.15 16.18 22.59
CA LEU A 257 2.11 16.60 23.55
C LEU A 257 1.23 15.44 24.00
N ILE A 258 1.16 14.38 23.19
CA ILE A 258 0.62 13.07 23.54
C ILE A 258 1.65 11.98 23.19
N ALA A 259 1.61 10.88 23.93
CA ALA A 259 2.36 9.65 23.65
C ALA A 259 1.55 8.44 24.08
N VAL A 260 2.11 7.23 23.94
CA VAL A 260 1.49 5.98 24.39
C VAL A 260 2.41 5.34 25.42
N ASN A 261 1.86 4.96 26.57
CA ASN A 261 2.61 4.31 27.65
C ASN A 261 2.80 2.81 27.38
N ALA A 262 3.49 2.11 28.29
CA ALA A 262 3.77 0.68 28.16
C ALA A 262 2.51 -0.22 28.22
N ASP A 263 1.43 0.30 28.80
CA ASP A 263 0.14 -0.39 28.90
C ASP A 263 -0.75 -0.12 27.66
N GLY A 264 -0.25 0.64 26.69
CA GLY A 264 -0.97 0.99 25.47
C GLY A 264 -1.94 2.16 25.62
N GLU A 265 -1.88 2.90 26.73
CA GLU A 265 -2.77 4.04 26.96
C GLU A 265 -2.14 5.35 26.48
N VAL A 266 -2.97 6.22 25.91
CA VAL A 266 -2.58 7.57 25.50
C VAL A 266 -2.33 8.42 26.75
N VAL A 267 -1.15 8.99 26.85
CA VAL A 267 -0.75 9.92 27.91
C VAL A 267 -0.54 11.31 27.33
N ARG A 268 -0.88 12.35 28.11
CA ARG A 268 -0.66 13.76 27.73
C ARG A 268 0.51 14.37 28.49
N SER A 269 1.12 15.39 27.90
CA SER A 269 2.10 16.26 28.55
C SER A 269 1.48 16.96 29.77
N SER A 270 2.26 17.08 30.85
CA SER A 270 1.89 17.89 32.02
C SER A 270 2.10 19.39 31.78
N ARG A 271 2.81 19.75 30.71
CA ARG A 271 3.06 21.14 30.32
C ARG A 271 1.79 21.75 29.74
N SER A 272 1.19 22.68 30.48
CA SER A 272 0.09 23.50 29.97
C SER A 272 0.54 24.33 28.76
N VAL A 273 -0.28 24.33 27.71
CA VAL A 273 -0.03 25.05 26.45
C VAL A 273 -0.98 26.24 26.33
N THR A 274 -2.28 25.95 26.25
CA THR A 274 -3.40 26.89 26.28
C THR A 274 -4.63 26.13 26.77
N ALA A 275 -5.65 26.82 27.28
CA ALA A 275 -6.87 26.18 27.78
C ALA A 275 -7.55 25.27 26.73
N ASP A 276 -7.60 25.69 25.47
CA ASP A 276 -8.22 24.91 24.40
C ASP A 276 -7.43 23.64 24.06
N ILE A 277 -6.09 23.74 24.02
CA ILE A 277 -5.24 22.57 23.77
C ILE A 277 -5.25 21.62 24.97
N ASP A 278 -5.23 22.14 26.21
CA ASP A 278 -5.33 21.31 27.40
C ASP A 278 -6.66 20.55 27.43
N TYR A 279 -7.78 21.19 27.07
CA TYR A 279 -9.07 20.51 26.93
C TYR A 279 -9.03 19.36 25.91
N LEU A 280 -8.37 19.56 24.75
CA LEU A 280 -8.21 18.50 23.76
C LEU A 280 -7.35 17.35 24.27
N LEU A 281 -6.25 17.67 24.96
CA LEU A 281 -5.33 16.69 25.52
C LEU A 281 -6.00 15.86 26.64
N ASP A 282 -6.79 16.50 27.50
CA ASP A 282 -7.55 15.82 28.55
C ASP A 282 -8.58 14.84 27.97
N GLY A 283 -9.19 15.17 26.82
CA GLY A 283 -10.10 14.27 26.11
C GLY A 283 -9.42 13.09 25.39
N LEU A 284 -8.08 13.08 25.32
CA LEU A 284 -7.30 11.99 24.73
C LEU A 284 -6.66 11.10 25.79
N ALA A 285 -6.31 11.66 26.95
CA ALA A 285 -5.62 10.96 28.02
C ALA A 285 -6.45 9.76 28.53
N GLY A 286 -5.82 8.60 28.65
CA GLY A 286 -6.44 7.35 29.10
C GLY A 286 -7.15 6.56 28.00
N ASN A 287 -7.21 7.05 26.76
CA ASN A 287 -7.70 6.23 25.65
C ASN A 287 -6.72 5.09 25.35
N GLU A 288 -7.23 3.92 24.97
CA GLU A 288 -6.39 2.83 24.46
C GLU A 288 -5.90 3.14 23.03
N CYS A 289 -4.61 2.94 22.76
CA CYS A 289 -4.06 3.08 21.43
C CYS A 289 -4.35 1.83 20.59
N LEU A 290 -5.13 1.97 19.53
CA LEU A 290 -5.56 0.83 18.70
C LEU A 290 -4.41 0.10 17.98
N GLN A 291 -3.27 0.77 17.79
CA GLN A 291 -2.10 0.18 17.12
C GLN A 291 -1.11 -0.44 18.12
N HIS A 292 -1.33 -0.35 19.44
CA HIS A 292 -0.38 -0.83 20.43
C HIS A 292 -0.48 -2.35 20.60
N ASP A 293 0.57 -3.06 20.17
CA ASP A 293 0.73 -4.51 20.32
C ASP A 293 2.21 -4.85 20.61
N ASP A 294 2.52 -6.15 20.75
CA ASP A 294 3.88 -6.62 21.04
C ASP A 294 4.92 -6.17 20.01
N LYS A 295 4.51 -5.94 18.75
CA LYS A 295 5.41 -5.55 17.65
C LYS A 295 5.59 -4.04 17.57
N SER A 296 4.56 -3.26 17.84
CA SER A 296 4.60 -1.79 17.77
C SER A 296 5.06 -1.13 19.07
N ALA A 297 4.94 -1.82 20.22
CA ALA A 297 5.33 -1.33 21.54
C ALA A 297 6.78 -0.78 21.60
N PRO A 298 7.80 -1.38 20.95
CA PRO A 298 9.15 -0.80 20.92
C PRO A 298 9.20 0.58 20.26
N PHE A 299 8.39 0.85 19.24
CA PHE A 299 8.35 2.15 18.57
C PHE A 299 7.66 3.20 19.45
N PHE A 300 6.56 2.83 20.12
CA PHE A 300 5.89 3.72 21.07
C PHE A 300 6.79 4.06 22.27
N ARG A 301 7.51 3.08 22.81
CA ARG A 301 8.52 3.30 23.85
C ARG A 301 9.59 4.30 23.41
N TRP A 302 10.11 4.14 22.19
CA TRP A 302 11.10 5.07 21.65
C TRP A 302 10.54 6.49 21.60
N HIS A 303 9.30 6.68 21.10
CA HIS A 303 8.67 8.01 21.05
C HIS A 303 8.49 8.60 22.45
N LEU A 304 8.03 7.80 23.42
CA LEU A 304 7.86 8.21 24.81
C LEU A 304 9.18 8.67 25.46
N GLU A 305 10.29 8.02 25.13
CA GLU A 305 11.61 8.35 25.68
C GLU A 305 12.32 9.51 24.98
N ASN A 306 12.02 9.77 23.70
CA ASN A 306 12.82 10.66 22.85
C ASN A 306 12.05 11.88 22.31
N THR A 307 10.72 11.82 22.24
CA THR A 307 9.88 12.85 21.62
C THR A 307 8.87 13.43 22.60
N PHE A 308 8.28 12.59 23.46
CA PHE A 308 7.29 13.01 24.43
C PHE A 308 7.84 14.06 25.40
N VAL A 309 7.08 15.13 25.57
CA VAL A 309 7.38 16.19 26.53
C VAL A 309 6.54 15.90 27.77
N ALA A 310 7.15 15.30 28.78
CA ALA A 310 6.48 15.04 30.06
C ALA A 310 5.95 16.34 30.71
#